data_AF-Q8KTV9-F1
#
_entry.id   AF-Q8KTV9-F1
#
_cell.length_a   1.000
_cell.length_b   1.000
_cell.length_c   1.000
_cell.angle_alpha   90.00
_cell.angle_beta   90.00
_cell.angle_gamma   90.00
#
_symmetry.space_group_name_H-M   'P 1'
#
loop_
_entity.id
_entity.type
_entity.pdbx_description
1 polymer ?
#
loop_
_entity_poly.entity_id
_entity_poly.type
_entity_poly.pdbx_seq_one_letter_code
_entity_poly.pdbx_strand_id
1 'polypeptide(L)'
;MILPFGPCSAMRQLFVVLVAWNVLESWLLREKGCQWPHSGWHSENMTTMRHAPGAIRLCWHCDNQLRDQFTERLESMATDNCARWVLSVVRRDLGFDDSHVVTMPELCWWLVRNDLAGCLSQDKCSP
;
A
#
# COMPACT_ATOMS: atom_id res chain seq x y z
N MET A 1 -18.03 28.17 15.37
CA MET A 1 -17.02 28.30 14.29
C MET A 1 -15.98 27.22 14.54
N ILE A 2 -15.67 26.42 13.50
CA ILE A 2 -14.70 25.31 13.45
C ILE A 2 -15.19 23.95 14.01
N LEU A 3 -15.81 23.15 13.14
CA LEU A 3 -15.46 21.74 12.93
C LEU A 3 -14.62 21.72 11.62
N PRO A 4 -13.78 20.70 11.30
CA PRO A 4 -14.15 19.30 11.53
C PRO A 4 -13.03 18.23 11.64
N PHE A 5 -13.45 17.04 12.08
CA PHE A 5 -12.78 15.73 11.92
C PHE A 5 -11.26 15.65 12.12
N GLY A 6 -10.85 15.43 13.38
CA GLY A 6 -9.64 14.63 13.61
C GLY A 6 -9.80 13.26 12.94
N PRO A 7 -8.74 12.66 12.37
CA PRO A 7 -8.86 11.45 11.56
C PRO A 7 -9.57 10.37 12.39
N CYS A 8 -10.74 9.98 11.90
CA CYS A 8 -11.65 9.06 12.58
C CYS A 8 -10.91 7.76 12.91
N SER A 9 -11.04 7.28 14.15
CA SER A 9 -10.40 6.06 14.65
C SER A 9 -10.68 4.81 13.79
N ALA A 10 -11.74 4.83 12.97
CA ALA A 10 -12.08 3.79 11.99
C ALA A 10 -11.02 3.65 10.87
N MET A 11 -10.31 4.72 10.53
CA MET A 11 -9.26 4.70 9.49
C MET A 11 -7.97 4.01 9.98
N ARG A 12 -7.81 3.83 11.30
CA ARG A 12 -6.77 3.02 11.94
C ARG A 12 -7.14 1.54 12.10
N GLN A 13 -8.42 1.17 12.01
CA GLN A 13 -8.84 -0.24 12.16
C GLN A 13 -8.69 -1.06 10.86
N LEU A 14 -8.62 -0.41 9.70
CA LEU A 14 -8.24 -1.02 8.42
C LEU A 14 -6.77 -1.48 8.38
N PHE A 15 -5.96 -1.03 9.34
CA PHE A 15 -4.52 -1.29 9.46
C PHE A 15 -4.18 -2.75 9.85
N VAL A 16 -5.17 -3.62 10.13
CA VAL A 16 -4.95 -4.93 10.78
C VAL A 16 -5.21 -6.14 9.87
N VAL A 17 -6.07 -6.09 8.86
CA VAL A 17 -6.61 -7.37 8.36
C VAL A 17 -5.80 -8.06 7.26
N LEU A 18 -4.90 -7.38 6.51
CA LEU A 18 -4.19 -8.10 5.44
C LEU A 18 -2.72 -7.78 5.22
N VAL A 19 -2.14 -6.64 5.63
CA VAL A 19 -0.75 -6.35 5.25
C VAL A 19 0.22 -7.03 6.22
N ALA A 20 0.60 -8.27 5.92
CA ALA A 20 1.81 -8.84 6.48
C ALA A 20 2.99 -8.01 5.98
N TRP A 21 3.44 -7.03 6.78
CA TRP A 21 4.42 -6.03 6.37
C TRP A 21 5.69 -6.64 5.81
N ASN A 22 6.14 -7.74 6.41
CA ASN A 22 7.31 -8.49 5.96
C ASN A 22 7.09 -9.14 4.58
N VAL A 23 5.85 -9.53 4.26
CA VAL A 23 5.47 -10.10 2.96
C VAL A 23 5.36 -9.00 1.90
N LEU A 24 4.83 -7.82 2.26
CA LEU A 24 4.84 -6.64 1.39
C LEU A 24 6.27 -6.21 1.07
N GLU A 25 7.15 -6.11 2.07
CA GLU A 25 8.57 -5.79 1.88
C GLU A 25 9.27 -6.84 1.01
N SER A 26 9.03 -8.13 1.27
CA SER A 26 9.56 -9.21 0.45
C SER A 26 9.04 -9.18 -0.99
N TRP A 27 7.80 -8.75 -1.21
CA TRP A 27 7.23 -8.59 -2.55
C TRP A 27 7.85 -7.38 -3.27
N LEU A 28 8.00 -6.24 -2.58
CA LEU A 28 8.66 -5.05 -3.10
C LEU A 28 10.11 -5.32 -3.50
N LEU A 29 10.85 -6.10 -2.71
CA LEU A 29 12.24 -6.43 -3.04
C LEU A 29 12.39 -7.23 -4.35
N ARG A 30 11.34 -7.92 -4.82
CA ARG A 30 11.31 -8.61 -6.13
C ARG A 30 11.17 -7.65 -7.30
N GLU A 31 10.63 -6.45 -7.09
CA GLU A 31 10.60 -5.42 -8.13
C GLU A 31 12.01 -4.89 -8.43
N LYS A 32 12.16 -4.18 -9.55
CA LYS A 32 13.46 -3.69 -10.03
C LYS A 32 13.61 -2.19 -9.79
N GLY A 33 14.81 -1.79 -9.37
CA GLY A 33 15.22 -0.38 -9.30
C GLY A 33 14.66 0.42 -8.12
N CYS A 34 15.27 1.57 -7.85
CA CYS A 34 14.77 2.51 -6.87
C CYS A 34 13.48 3.18 -7.39
N GLN A 35 12.43 3.27 -6.58
CA GLN A 35 11.19 3.94 -6.99
C GLN A 35 11.27 5.47 -6.91
N TRP A 36 12.29 6.02 -6.24
CA TRP A 36 12.47 7.47 -6.11
C TRP A 36 13.17 8.05 -7.33
N PRO A 37 12.54 8.95 -8.11
CA PRO A 37 13.13 9.44 -9.36
C PRO A 37 14.00 10.69 -9.21
N HIS A 38 14.03 11.32 -8.03
CA HIS A 38 14.59 12.68 -7.86
C HIS A 38 16.03 12.71 -7.36
N SER A 39 16.70 11.56 -7.23
CA SER A 39 18.11 11.52 -6.88
C SER A 39 18.96 11.36 -8.13
N GLY A 40 20.01 12.18 -8.26
CA GLY A 40 20.97 12.06 -9.36
C GLY A 40 21.87 10.82 -9.29
N TRP A 41 21.85 10.09 -8.17
CA TRP A 41 22.64 8.89 -7.96
C TRP A 41 21.86 7.84 -7.17
N HIS A 42 22.01 6.57 -7.55
CA HIS A 42 21.39 5.43 -6.87
C HIS A 42 22.45 4.38 -6.49
N SER A 43 22.39 3.92 -5.24
CA SER A 43 23.17 2.78 -4.78
C SER A 43 22.62 1.46 -5.37
N GLU A 44 23.49 0.47 -5.54
CA GLU A 44 23.11 -0.89 -5.94
C GLU A 44 22.31 -1.62 -4.84
N ASN A 45 22.59 -1.27 -3.59
CA ASN A 45 21.92 -1.88 -2.44
C ASN A 45 20.48 -1.39 -2.34
N MET A 46 19.54 -2.33 -2.36
CA MET A 46 18.11 -2.06 -2.30
C MET A 46 17.57 -2.33 -0.90
N THR A 47 16.69 -1.45 -0.45
CA THR A 47 16.05 -1.48 0.86
C THR A 47 14.56 -1.19 0.73
N THR A 48 13.82 -1.38 1.81
CA THR A 48 12.41 -1.02 1.91
C THR A 48 12.21 -0.03 3.05
N MET A 49 11.59 1.10 2.76
CA MET A 49 11.23 2.13 3.75
C MET A 49 9.77 1.96 4.13
N ARG A 50 9.48 1.84 5.42
CA ARG A 50 8.10 1.79 5.93
C ARG A 50 7.54 3.21 5.98
N HIS A 51 6.40 3.44 5.34
CA HIS A 51 5.71 4.72 5.36
C HIS A 51 4.22 4.47 5.31
N ALA A 52 3.48 4.78 6.38
CA ALA A 52 2.05 4.53 6.44
C ALA A 52 1.33 5.14 5.21
N PRO A 53 0.37 4.43 4.58
CA PRO A 53 -0.19 3.12 4.96
C PRO A 53 0.55 1.88 4.40
N GLY A 54 1.75 2.02 3.80
CA GLY A 54 2.47 0.92 3.14
C GLY A 54 4.00 0.98 3.25
N ALA A 55 4.68 0.51 2.21
CA ALA A 55 6.14 0.50 2.14
C ALA A 55 6.61 0.90 0.74
N ILE A 56 7.83 1.40 0.65
CA ILE A 56 8.44 1.90 -0.58
C ILE A 56 9.78 1.21 -0.81
N ARG A 57 10.05 0.78 -2.04
CA ARG A 57 11.34 0.21 -2.42
C ARG A 57 12.30 1.33 -2.83
N LEU A 58 13.38 1.47 -2.09
CA LEU A 58 14.39 2.49 -2.31
C LEU A 58 15.77 1.86 -2.44
N CYS A 59 16.73 2.56 -3.02
CA CYS A 59 18.13 2.21 -2.78
C CYS A 59 18.58 2.76 -1.43
N TRP A 60 19.64 2.19 -0.87
CA TRP A 60 20.18 2.58 0.43
C TRP A 60 20.46 4.09 0.54
N HIS A 61 20.88 4.73 -0.55
CA HIS A 61 21.08 6.17 -0.60
C HIS A 61 19.78 6.97 -0.46
N CYS A 62 18.78 6.66 -1.28
CA CYS A 62 17.48 7.34 -1.23
C CYS A 62 16.76 7.05 0.09
N ASP A 63 16.89 5.86 0.65
CA ASP A 63 16.34 5.52 1.97
C ASP A 63 16.89 6.43 3.06
N ASN A 64 18.21 6.63 3.10
CA ASN A 64 18.82 7.54 4.05
C ASN A 64 18.45 9.01 3.80
N GLN A 65 18.30 9.41 2.53
CA GLN A 65 17.93 10.78 2.17
C GLN A 65 16.49 11.12 2.58
N LEU A 66 15.57 10.17 2.40
CA LEU A 66 14.13 10.32 2.64
C LEU A 66 13.73 9.91 4.06
N ARG A 67 14.66 9.42 4.86
CA ARG A 67 14.42 9.06 6.26
C ARG A 67 13.82 10.25 7.00
N ASP A 68 12.79 9.96 7.79
CA ASP A 68 12.03 10.93 8.58
C ASP A 68 11.28 12.02 7.78
N GLN A 69 11.23 11.93 6.45
CA GLN A 69 10.39 12.80 5.62
C GLN A 69 8.97 12.23 5.52
N PHE A 70 7.99 13.09 5.79
CA PHE A 70 6.57 12.79 5.61
C PHE A 70 6.01 13.74 4.55
N THR A 71 6.01 13.29 3.30
CA THR A 71 5.47 14.06 2.18
C THR A 71 4.30 13.29 1.57
N GLU A 72 3.31 14.02 1.06
CA GLU A 72 2.16 13.45 0.36
C GLU A 72 2.58 12.52 -0.79
N ARG A 73 3.72 12.81 -1.42
CA ARG A 73 4.29 11.96 -2.48
C ARG A 73 4.73 10.60 -1.95
N LEU A 74 5.39 10.55 -0.79
CA LEU A 74 5.80 9.28 -0.17
C LEU A 74 4.57 8.49 0.29
N GLU A 75 3.56 9.18 0.83
CA GLU A 75 2.28 8.57 1.17
C GLU A 75 1.58 7.96 -0.05
N SER A 76 1.51 8.70 -1.15
CA SER A 76 0.94 8.22 -2.42
C SER A 76 1.72 6.99 -2.94
N MET A 77 3.05 7.03 -2.96
CA MET A 77 3.86 5.88 -3.38
C MET A 77 3.64 4.66 -2.49
N ALA A 78 3.57 4.85 -1.17
CA ALA A 78 3.33 3.76 -0.23
C ALA A 78 1.91 3.17 -0.37
N THR A 79 0.92 4.03 -0.61
CA THR A 79 -0.47 3.65 -0.85
C THR A 79 -0.60 2.84 -2.15
N ASP A 80 0.01 3.31 -3.24
CA ASP A 80 0.02 2.62 -4.53
C ASP A 80 0.67 1.23 -4.42
N ASN A 81 1.82 1.14 -3.74
CA ASN A 81 2.49 -0.13 -3.50
C ASN A 81 1.63 -1.08 -2.67
N CYS A 82 0.96 -0.57 -1.64
CA CYS A 82 0.05 -1.35 -0.82
C CYS A 82 -1.13 -1.88 -1.65
N ALA A 83 -1.76 -1.04 -2.47
CA ALA A 83 -2.86 -1.42 -3.35
C ALA A 83 -2.42 -2.49 -4.38
N ARG A 84 -1.29 -2.28 -5.04
CA ARG A 84 -0.72 -3.25 -6.00
C ARG A 84 -0.42 -4.59 -5.33
N TRP A 85 0.08 -4.57 -4.11
CA TRP A 85 0.34 -5.77 -3.34
C TRP A 85 -0.94 -6.51 -2.97
N VAL A 86 -1.96 -5.81 -2.45
CA VAL A 86 -3.27 -6.42 -2.12
C VAL A 86 -3.87 -7.05 -3.36
N LEU A 87 -3.87 -6.36 -4.51
CA LEU A 87 -4.36 -6.93 -5.77
C LEU A 87 -3.58 -8.19 -6.18
N SER A 88 -2.26 -8.25 -5.94
CA SER A 88 -1.48 -9.45 -6.20
C SER A 88 -1.86 -10.63 -5.30
N VAL A 89 -2.26 -10.36 -4.06
CA VAL A 89 -2.75 -11.38 -3.11
C VAL A 89 -4.13 -11.87 -3.53
N VAL A 90 -5.06 -10.95 -3.81
CA VAL A 90 -6.42 -11.27 -4.29
C VAL A 90 -6.35 -12.13 -5.55
N ARG A 91 -5.50 -11.74 -6.50
CA ARG A 91 -5.28 -12.48 -7.75
C ARG A 91 -4.83 -13.91 -7.49
N ARG A 92 -3.84 -14.09 -6.61
CA ARG A 92 -3.31 -15.41 -6.26
C ARG A 92 -4.35 -16.27 -5.54
N ASP A 93 -5.11 -15.68 -4.63
CA ASP A 93 -6.11 -16.41 -3.84
C ASP A 93 -7.32 -16.84 -4.67
N LEU A 94 -7.69 -16.04 -5.68
CA LEU A 94 -8.69 -16.41 -6.67
C LEU A 94 -8.17 -17.43 -7.71
N GLY A 95 -6.88 -17.76 -7.69
CA GLY A 95 -6.26 -18.75 -8.58
C GLY A 95 -5.99 -18.24 -10.01
N PHE A 96 -5.97 -16.93 -10.21
CA PHE A 96 -5.63 -16.32 -11.50
C PHE A 96 -4.12 -16.30 -11.74
N ASP A 97 -3.73 -16.25 -13.01
CA ASP A 97 -2.32 -16.13 -13.41
C ASP A 97 -1.79 -14.69 -13.29
N ASP A 98 -0.48 -14.51 -13.50
CA ASP A 98 0.18 -13.22 -13.30
C ASP A 98 -0.18 -12.13 -14.31
N SER A 99 -0.84 -12.46 -15.42
CA SER A 99 -1.32 -11.50 -16.42
C SER A 99 -2.73 -11.00 -16.17
N HIS A 100 -3.50 -11.65 -15.29
CA HIS A 100 -4.87 -11.26 -14.99
C HIS A 100 -4.93 -9.94 -14.23
N VAL A 101 -5.80 -9.05 -14.69
CA VAL A 101 -6.11 -7.79 -14.03
C VAL A 101 -7.39 -8.00 -13.21
N VAL A 102 -7.26 -7.96 -11.89
CA VAL A 102 -8.38 -8.13 -10.97
C VAL A 102 -9.41 -7.02 -11.21
N THR A 103 -10.62 -7.45 -11.54
CA THR A 103 -11.76 -6.56 -11.77
C THR A 103 -12.46 -6.21 -10.46
N MET A 104 -13.26 -5.14 -10.46
CA MET A 104 -14.01 -4.73 -9.27
C MET A 104 -14.94 -5.85 -8.73
N PRO A 105 -15.71 -6.59 -9.55
CA PRO A 105 -16.54 -7.69 -9.04
C PRO A 105 -15.73 -8.83 -8.40
N GLU A 106 -14.55 -9.16 -8.93
CA GLU A 106 -13.66 -10.18 -8.38
C GLU A 106 -13.08 -9.75 -7.03
N LEU A 107 -12.68 -8.48 -6.91
CA LEU A 107 -12.24 -7.90 -5.65
C LEU A 107 -13.38 -7.91 -4.62
N CYS A 108 -14.58 -7.48 -4.99
CA CYS A 108 -15.75 -7.50 -4.11
C CYS A 108 -16.09 -8.92 -3.65
N TRP A 109 -16.05 -9.91 -4.56
CA TRP A 109 -16.25 -11.31 -4.23
C TRP A 109 -15.22 -11.82 -3.22
N TRP A 110 -13.95 -11.50 -3.44
CA TRP A 110 -12.87 -11.85 -2.54
C TRP A 110 -13.04 -11.23 -1.15
N LEU A 111 -13.45 -9.96 -1.08
CA LEU A 111 -13.72 -9.26 0.18
C LEU A 111 -14.88 -9.91 0.93
N VAL A 112 -15.98 -10.25 0.26
CA VAL A 112 -17.11 -10.96 0.88
C VAL A 112 -16.69 -12.33 1.42
N ARG A 113 -15.91 -13.10 0.64
CA ARG A 113 -15.41 -14.42 1.06
C ARG A 113 -14.52 -14.35 2.30
N ASN A 114 -13.79 -13.26 2.49
CA ASN A 114 -12.88 -13.06 3.62
C ASN A 114 -13.52 -12.27 4.78
N ASP A 115 -14.84 -12.05 4.77
CA ASP A 115 -15.58 -11.26 5.77
C ASP A 115 -15.11 -9.78 5.87
N LEU A 116 -14.60 -9.25 4.75
CA LEU A 116 -14.10 -7.87 4.60
C LEU A 116 -15.08 -6.97 3.84
N ALA A 117 -16.31 -7.41 3.60
CA ALA A 117 -17.32 -6.61 2.94
C ALA A 117 -17.58 -5.27 3.67
N GLY A 118 -17.40 -5.23 5.00
CA GLY A 118 -17.49 -4.01 5.80
C GLY A 118 -16.44 -2.94 5.44
N CYS A 119 -15.33 -3.32 4.81
CA CYS A 119 -14.30 -2.40 4.32
C CYS A 119 -14.71 -1.67 3.03
N LEU A 120 -15.71 -2.16 2.30
CA LEU A 120 -16.29 -1.48 1.13
C LEU A 120 -17.23 -0.34 1.52
N SER A 121 -17.43 -0.12 2.83
CA SER A 121 -18.24 0.98 3.32
C SER A 121 -17.59 2.29 2.89
N GLN A 122 -18.13 2.89 1.82
CA GLN A 122 -17.99 4.30 1.56
C GLN A 122 -18.19 5.02 2.90
N ASP A 123 -17.26 5.92 3.21
CA ASP A 123 -17.52 7.00 4.15
C ASP A 123 -18.98 7.39 3.96
N LYS A 124 -19.81 7.16 4.99
CA LYS A 124 -21.11 7.78 5.02
C LYS A 124 -20.80 9.26 4.96
N CYS A 125 -20.90 9.82 3.76
CA CYS A 125 -21.04 11.24 3.54
C CYS A 125 -22.15 11.64 4.50
N SER A 126 -21.74 12.23 5.62
CA SER A 126 -22.65 12.62 6.67
C SER A 126 -23.57 13.68 6.06
N PRO A 127 -24.88 13.68 6.38
CA PRO A 127 -25.83 14.64 5.82
C PRO A 127 -25.42 16.09 6.10
#